data_AF-A0A4Q2XU16-F1
#
_entry.id   AF-A0A4Q2XU16-F1
#
_cell.length_a   1.000
_cell.length_b   1.000
_cell.length_c   1.000
_cell.angle_alpha   90.00
_cell.angle_beta   90.00
_cell.angle_gamma   90.00
#
_symmetry.space_group_name_H-M   'P 1'
#
loop_
_entity.id
_entity.type
_entity.pdbx_description
1 polymer ?
#
loop_
_entity_poly.entity_id
_entity_poly.type
_entity_poly.pdbx_seq_one_letter_code
_entity_poly.pdbx_strand_id
1 'polypeptide(L)'
;MMDGTGRLPTDYTGRIGVPPFVRAGEIMVLRLSAKPGIVLERRAGIGGNMPPINMPGYRVTGGDSDIRSMMEPVHLVTPDGDACGILEDTRRAKRLFLENGSELISAHVSSFAYLHAAAGARVLVDAVAQASLSGIPAVFVAVPLSEVDRLLSALGELHVLQSGATVFSHGMESGRAWWIDTAEI
;
A
#
# COMPACT_ATOMS: atom_id res chain seq x y z
N MET A 1 -6.54 -6.89 9.80
CA MET A 1 -5.93 -7.82 10.77
C MET A 1 -5.08 -8.80 9.97
N MET A 2 -3.79 -8.94 10.31
CA MET A 2 -2.87 -9.81 9.55
C MET A 2 -3.09 -11.27 9.93
N ASP A 3 -3.02 -12.16 8.96
CA ASP A 3 -3.14 -13.59 9.22
C ASP A 3 -2.03 -14.03 10.20
N GLY A 4 -2.41 -14.54 11.38
CA GLY A 4 -1.48 -14.98 12.42
C GLY A 4 -1.68 -14.38 13.82
N THR A 5 -2.58 -13.40 14.00
CA THR A 5 -2.93 -12.93 15.36
C THR A 5 -3.94 -13.88 16.04
N GLY A 6 -3.70 -14.24 17.30
CA GLY A 6 -4.53 -15.23 18.03
C GLY A 6 -5.88 -14.73 18.53
N ARG A 7 -6.29 -13.49 18.22
CA ARG A 7 -7.60 -12.92 18.57
C ARG A 7 -8.23 -12.24 17.37
N LEU A 8 -9.49 -12.56 17.10
CA LEU A 8 -10.28 -11.94 16.06
C LEU A 8 -10.96 -10.65 16.59
N PRO A 9 -11.24 -9.65 15.73
CA PRO A 9 -12.06 -8.51 16.11
C PRO A 9 -13.43 -8.86 16.69
N THR A 10 -13.99 -10.01 16.31
CA THR A 10 -15.21 -10.56 16.89
C THR A 10 -15.09 -10.90 18.37
N ASP A 11 -13.87 -11.12 18.89
CA ASP A 11 -13.64 -11.49 20.28
C ASP A 11 -13.78 -10.31 21.25
N TYR A 12 -13.67 -9.08 20.72
CA TYR A 12 -13.71 -7.84 21.51
C TYR A 12 -14.69 -6.78 20.98
N THR A 13 -15.51 -7.11 19.98
CA THR A 13 -16.63 -6.26 19.49
C THR A 13 -17.98 -6.87 19.84
N GLY A 14 -19.09 -6.14 19.63
CA GLY A 14 -20.44 -6.62 19.97
C GLY A 14 -20.77 -6.63 21.46
N ARG A 15 -20.03 -5.83 22.25
CA ARG A 15 -20.23 -5.64 23.70
C ARG A 15 -20.45 -4.16 24.00
N ILE A 16 -21.15 -3.86 25.10
CA ILE A 16 -21.48 -2.52 25.65
C ILE A 16 -21.03 -1.34 24.77
N GLY A 17 -21.93 -0.89 23.88
CA GLY A 17 -21.73 0.31 23.04
C GLY A 17 -20.83 0.14 21.82
N VAL A 18 -20.08 -0.97 21.70
CA VAL A 18 -19.26 -1.28 20.53
C VAL A 18 -20.04 -2.21 19.60
N PRO A 19 -20.41 -1.76 18.39
CA PRO A 19 -21.14 -2.60 17.47
C PRO A 19 -20.31 -3.83 17.03
N PRO A 20 -20.95 -4.95 16.67
CA PRO A 20 -20.23 -6.14 16.22
C PRO A 20 -19.56 -5.87 14.88
N PHE A 21 -18.28 -6.26 14.77
CA PHE A 21 -17.55 -6.22 13.52
C PHE A 21 -17.67 -7.56 12.82
N VAL A 22 -17.85 -7.51 11.51
CA VAL A 22 -17.90 -8.67 10.64
C VAL A 22 -16.79 -8.57 9.60
N ARG A 23 -16.37 -9.72 9.07
CA ARG A 23 -15.43 -9.76 7.94
C ARG A 23 -16.06 -9.02 6.75
N ALA A 24 -15.33 -8.04 6.23
CA ALA A 24 -15.80 -7.11 5.21
C ALA A 24 -15.12 -7.37 3.85
N GLY A 25 -13.86 -7.79 3.88
CA GLY A 25 -13.08 -8.06 2.67
C GLY A 25 -11.68 -8.54 3.01
N GLU A 26 -10.87 -8.72 1.97
CA GLU A 26 -9.49 -9.15 2.06
C GLU A 26 -8.61 -8.27 1.18
N ILE A 27 -7.44 -7.98 1.71
CA ILE A 27 -6.37 -7.28 0.99
C ILE A 27 -5.11 -8.14 1.02
N MET A 28 -4.22 -7.84 0.09
CA MET A 28 -2.85 -8.34 0.11
C MET A 28 -1.92 -7.17 0.31
N VAL A 29 -1.08 -7.26 1.34
CA VAL A 29 0.03 -6.33 1.53
C VAL A 29 1.23 -6.88 0.78
N LEU A 30 1.73 -6.10 -0.16
CA LEU A 30 2.91 -6.40 -0.94
C LEU A 30 4.10 -5.65 -0.36
N ARG A 31 5.20 -6.35 -0.10
CA ARG A 31 6.51 -5.77 0.15
C ARG A 31 7.36 -5.92 -1.10
N LEU A 32 7.68 -4.80 -1.72
CA LEU A 32 8.36 -4.71 -3.00
C LEU A 32 9.81 -4.26 -2.77
N SER A 33 10.74 -4.87 -3.49
CA SER A 33 12.14 -4.43 -3.55
C SER A 33 12.73 -4.69 -4.94
N ALA A 34 13.77 -3.95 -5.32
CA ALA A 34 14.52 -4.27 -6.52
C ALA A 34 15.20 -5.64 -6.34
N LYS A 35 15.28 -6.44 -7.41
CA LYS A 35 16.13 -7.63 -7.41
C LYS A 35 17.61 -7.21 -7.33
N PRO A 36 18.47 -7.97 -6.63
CA PRO A 36 19.90 -7.68 -6.59
C PRO A 36 20.50 -7.57 -7.99
N GLY A 37 21.28 -6.50 -8.24
CA GLY A 37 21.93 -6.27 -9.53
C GLY A 37 21.05 -5.65 -10.62
N ILE A 38 19.76 -5.42 -10.36
CA ILE A 38 18.86 -4.73 -11.29
C ILE A 38 18.82 -3.24 -10.94
N VAL A 39 19.13 -2.40 -11.92
CA VAL A 39 18.88 -0.95 -11.86
C VAL A 39 17.50 -0.71 -12.49
N LEU A 40 16.58 -0.18 -11.70
CA LEU A 40 15.27 0.20 -12.19
C LEU A 40 15.33 1.62 -12.77
N GLU A 41 15.00 1.77 -14.04
CA GLU A 41 14.85 3.08 -14.67
C GLU A 41 13.48 3.67 -14.35
N ARG A 42 13.47 4.95 -13.97
CA ARG A 42 12.23 5.68 -13.70
C ARG A 42 11.53 6.07 -15.01
N ARG A 43 10.21 5.91 -15.06
CA ARG A 43 9.37 6.24 -16.23
C ARG A 43 8.20 7.18 -15.91
N ALA A 44 7.70 7.19 -14.67
CA ALA A 44 6.68 8.15 -14.24
C ALA A 44 7.24 9.55 -14.07
N GLY A 45 6.40 10.54 -14.37
CA GLY A 45 6.66 11.93 -14.03
C GLY A 45 6.67 12.12 -12.51
N ILE A 46 7.55 12.99 -12.03
CA ILE A 46 7.52 13.49 -10.65
C ILE A 46 6.72 14.78 -10.64
N GLY A 47 5.72 14.84 -9.78
CA GLY A 47 4.91 16.04 -9.60
C GLY A 47 3.70 16.13 -10.53
N GLY A 48 2.72 16.90 -10.09
CA GLY A 48 1.43 17.06 -10.77
C GLY A 48 0.25 16.71 -9.87
N ASN A 49 -0.94 17.18 -10.24
CA ASN A 49 -2.17 16.81 -9.57
C ASN A 49 -2.46 15.33 -9.82
N MET A 50 -2.75 14.59 -8.76
CA MET A 50 -3.18 13.19 -8.85
C MET A 50 -4.47 13.11 -9.67
N PRO A 51 -4.52 12.33 -10.77
CA PRO A 51 -5.74 12.18 -11.54
C PRO A 51 -6.83 11.51 -10.69
N PRO A 52 -8.10 11.91 -10.84
CA PRO A 52 -9.21 11.23 -10.17
C PRO A 52 -9.46 9.87 -10.83
N ILE A 53 -8.81 8.83 -10.31
CA ILE A 53 -9.02 7.45 -10.76
C ILE A 53 -10.11 6.80 -9.90
N ASN A 54 -11.26 6.54 -10.51
CA ASN A 54 -12.38 5.88 -9.85
C ASN A 54 -12.19 4.36 -9.84
N MET A 55 -11.73 3.85 -8.70
CA MET A 55 -11.66 2.41 -8.44
C MET A 55 -12.98 1.91 -7.85
N PRO A 56 -13.47 0.72 -8.25
CA PRO A 56 -14.62 0.12 -7.59
C PRO A 56 -14.28 -0.28 -6.15
N GLY A 57 -15.26 -0.20 -5.27
CA GLY A 57 -15.17 -0.67 -3.88
C GLY A 57 -15.06 0.46 -2.85
N TYR A 58 -14.57 0.10 -1.66
CA TYR A 58 -14.33 1.02 -0.57
C TYR A 58 -12.89 1.50 -0.59
N ARG A 59 -12.71 2.78 -0.33
CA ARG A 59 -11.39 3.40 -0.15
C ARG A 59 -11.42 4.22 1.12
N VAL A 60 -10.38 4.07 1.93
CA VAL A 60 -10.16 5.00 3.03
C VAL A 60 -9.54 6.25 2.42
N THR A 61 -10.22 7.38 2.56
CA THR A 61 -9.72 8.68 2.13
C THR A 61 -9.37 9.47 3.38
N GLY A 62 -8.16 10.01 3.43
CA GLY A 62 -7.73 10.80 4.57
C GLY A 62 -6.21 10.89 4.63
N GLY A 63 -5.74 11.47 5.74
CA GLY A 63 -4.33 11.58 6.06
C GLY A 63 -3.59 12.68 5.32
N ASP A 64 -2.45 13.06 5.90
CA ASP A 64 -1.54 14.06 5.36
C ASP A 64 -0.14 13.44 5.37
N SER A 65 0.39 13.16 4.16
CA SER A 65 1.71 12.56 3.99
C SER A 65 2.82 13.46 4.53
N ASP A 66 2.65 14.78 4.49
CA ASP A 66 3.69 15.73 4.94
C ASP A 66 3.87 15.70 6.45
N ILE A 67 2.80 15.38 7.19
CA ILE A 67 2.83 15.27 8.65
C ILE A 67 3.52 13.96 9.08
N ARG A 68 3.28 12.85 8.37
CA ARG A 68 3.77 11.51 8.78
C ARG A 68 5.10 11.10 8.15
N SER A 69 5.47 11.67 7.01
CA SER A 69 6.69 11.32 6.29
C SER A 69 7.89 12.16 6.74
N MET A 70 9.06 11.52 6.88
CA MET A 70 10.33 12.20 7.07
C MET A 70 10.96 12.58 5.73
N MET A 71 10.81 11.74 4.70
CA MET A 71 11.11 12.12 3.32
C MET A 71 10.05 13.06 2.76
N GLU A 72 10.42 13.91 1.80
CA GLU A 72 9.45 14.65 0.98
C GLU A 72 8.59 13.64 0.20
N PRO A 73 7.25 13.64 0.38
CA PRO A 73 6.38 12.72 -0.34
C PRO A 73 6.49 12.91 -1.84
N VAL A 74 6.62 11.81 -2.59
CA VAL A 74 6.81 11.85 -4.04
C VAL A 74 5.54 11.40 -4.73
N HIS A 75 4.91 12.33 -5.45
CA HIS A 75 3.75 12.04 -6.30
C HIS A 75 4.21 11.33 -7.57
N LEU A 76 3.68 10.13 -7.79
CA LEU A 76 3.96 9.26 -8.93
C LEU A 76 2.70 9.19 -9.79
N VAL A 77 2.81 9.60 -11.04
CA VAL A 77 1.71 9.53 -12.02
C VAL A 77 2.26 9.01 -13.34
N THR A 78 1.61 8.00 -13.91
CA THR A 78 1.97 7.53 -15.26
C THR A 78 1.70 8.62 -16.30
N PRO A 79 2.47 8.73 -17.39
CA PRO A 79 2.27 9.76 -18.42
C PRO A 79 0.84 9.83 -18.96
N ASP A 80 0.16 8.68 -19.06
CA ASP A 80 -1.20 8.55 -19.58
C ASP A 80 -2.28 8.95 -18.54
N GLY A 81 -1.91 9.16 -17.28
CA GLY A 81 -2.85 9.41 -16.18
C GLY A 81 -3.60 8.17 -15.67
N ASP A 82 -3.29 6.98 -16.20
CA ASP A 82 -4.01 5.73 -15.90
C ASP A 82 -3.64 5.08 -14.57
N ALA A 83 -2.57 5.52 -13.91
CA ALA A 83 -2.22 5.11 -12.56
C ALA A 83 -1.49 6.20 -11.79
N CYS A 84 -1.66 6.17 -10.48
CA CYS A 84 -1.03 7.12 -9.58
C CYS A 84 -0.79 6.54 -8.17
N GLY A 85 0.10 7.19 -7.41
CA GLY A 85 0.35 6.93 -5.99
C GLY A 85 1.28 7.97 -5.37
N ILE A 86 1.40 7.96 -4.05
CA ILE A 86 2.30 8.85 -3.30
C ILE A 86 3.29 7.97 -2.52
N LEU A 87 4.59 8.16 -2.77
CA LEU A 87 5.65 7.46 -2.06
C LEU A 87 6.07 8.25 -0.80
N GLU A 88 6.07 7.59 0.36
CA GLU A 88 6.39 8.20 1.66
C GLU A 88 6.98 7.19 2.65
N ASP A 89 7.74 7.60 3.67
CA ASP A 89 8.41 6.67 4.62
C ASP A 89 7.72 6.52 5.99
N THR A 90 6.67 7.30 6.27
CA THR A 90 5.88 7.30 7.53
C THR A 90 6.68 7.45 8.84
N ARG A 91 7.98 7.75 8.78
CA ARG A 91 8.90 7.67 9.94
C ARG A 91 8.62 8.71 11.03
N ARG A 92 7.85 9.76 10.74
CA ARG A 92 7.40 10.70 11.78
C ARG A 92 6.22 10.14 12.58
N ALA A 93 5.43 9.25 12.00
CA ALA A 93 4.27 8.64 12.66
C ALA A 93 4.57 7.25 13.24
N LYS A 94 5.27 6.39 12.49
CA LYS A 94 5.52 5.00 12.87
C LYS A 94 6.96 4.62 12.55
N ARG A 95 7.66 4.06 13.55
CA ARG A 95 9.01 3.51 13.42
C ARG A 95 9.02 2.09 13.91
N LEU A 96 9.59 1.19 13.12
CA LEU A 96 9.72 -0.23 13.45
C LEU A 96 11.18 -0.53 13.71
N PHE A 97 11.46 -1.31 14.76
CA PHE A 97 12.81 -1.70 15.14
C PHE A 97 12.92 -3.22 15.17
N LEU A 98 14.03 -3.74 14.67
CA LEU A 98 14.41 -5.14 14.78
C LEU A 98 14.95 -5.43 16.20
N GLU A 99 15.04 -6.71 16.57
CA GLU A 99 15.55 -7.14 17.88
C GLU A 99 16.99 -6.67 18.14
N ASN A 100 17.77 -6.47 17.08
CA ASN A 100 19.14 -5.94 17.16
C ASN A 100 19.20 -4.40 17.35
N GLY A 101 18.04 -3.74 17.52
CA GLY A 101 17.93 -2.30 17.71
C GLY A 101 18.02 -1.46 16.43
N SER A 102 18.28 -2.07 15.27
CA SER A 102 18.27 -1.35 13.99
C SER A 102 16.84 -1.03 13.56
N GLU A 103 16.65 0.14 12.94
CA GLU A 103 15.36 0.54 12.39
C GLU A 103 15.08 -0.22 11.09
N LEU A 104 13.89 -0.81 10.98
CA LEU A 104 13.40 -1.40 9.74
C LEU A 104 12.88 -0.28 8.85
N ILE A 105 13.77 0.30 8.04
CA ILE A 105 13.43 1.40 7.13
C ILE A 105 12.63 0.85 5.94
N SER A 106 11.49 1.48 5.67
CA SER A 106 10.65 1.18 4.51
C SER A 106 9.84 2.39 4.09
N ALA A 107 9.43 2.40 2.82
CA ALA A 107 8.46 3.34 2.29
C ALA A 107 7.12 2.66 2.02
N HIS A 108 6.12 3.47 1.71
CA HIS A 108 4.74 3.10 1.44
C HIS A 108 4.28 3.83 0.19
N VAL A 109 3.47 3.17 -0.63
CA VAL A 109 2.66 3.83 -1.65
C VAL A 109 1.27 4.03 -1.09
N SER A 110 0.94 5.27 -0.73
CA SER A 110 -0.42 5.70 -0.39
C SER A 110 -1.12 6.25 -1.61
N SER A 111 -2.43 6.43 -1.49
CA SER A 111 -3.31 6.88 -2.57
C SER A 111 -3.17 6.10 -3.89
N PHE A 112 -2.79 4.82 -3.80
CA PHE A 112 -2.53 4.00 -4.97
C PHE A 112 -3.83 3.69 -5.73
N ALA A 113 -3.86 4.02 -7.02
CA ALA A 113 -4.98 3.73 -7.91
C ALA A 113 -4.50 3.49 -9.33
N TYR A 114 -5.20 2.64 -10.08
CA TYR A 114 -4.85 2.34 -11.48
C TYR A 114 -6.04 1.79 -12.26
N LEU A 115 -6.17 2.17 -13.54
CA LEU A 115 -7.21 1.63 -14.42
C LEU A 115 -6.93 0.20 -14.89
N HIS A 116 -5.65 -0.15 -15.06
CA HIS A 116 -5.22 -1.49 -15.44
C HIS A 116 -3.89 -1.88 -14.79
N ALA A 117 -3.72 -3.18 -14.54
CA ALA A 117 -2.58 -3.72 -13.78
C ALA A 117 -1.22 -3.28 -14.31
N ALA A 118 -1.05 -3.18 -15.64
CA ALA A 118 0.18 -2.70 -16.25
C ALA A 118 0.51 -1.24 -15.87
N ALA A 119 -0.48 -0.35 -15.77
CA ALA A 119 -0.24 1.03 -15.33
C ALA A 119 0.11 1.07 -13.84
N GLY A 120 -0.60 0.30 -13.01
CA GLY A 120 -0.29 0.17 -11.59
C GLY A 120 1.13 -0.36 -11.35
N ALA A 121 1.55 -1.38 -12.11
CA ALA A 121 2.90 -1.92 -12.03
C ALA A 121 3.98 -0.89 -12.39
N ARG A 122 3.75 -0.02 -13.39
CA ARG A 122 4.68 1.08 -13.72
C ARG A 122 4.91 1.99 -12.51
N VAL A 123 3.84 2.44 -11.85
CA VAL A 123 3.93 3.26 -10.63
C VAL A 123 4.73 2.56 -9.52
N LEU A 124 4.49 1.27 -9.31
CA LEU A 124 5.18 0.51 -8.26
C LEU A 124 6.66 0.28 -8.58
N VAL A 125 7.02 0.07 -9.85
CA VAL A 125 8.43 0.01 -10.28
C VAL A 125 9.11 1.35 -10.03
N ASP A 126 8.46 2.47 -10.38
CA ASP A 126 8.99 3.82 -10.15
C ASP A 126 9.11 4.16 -8.66
N ALA A 127 8.17 3.68 -7.84
CA ALA A 127 8.20 3.81 -6.40
C ALA A 127 9.42 3.08 -5.80
N VAL A 128 9.67 1.84 -6.21
CA VAL A 128 10.84 1.06 -5.76
C VAL A 128 12.15 1.70 -6.23
N ALA A 129 12.19 2.19 -7.48
CA ALA A 129 13.36 2.91 -8.00
C ALA A 129 13.66 4.15 -7.17
N GLN A 130 12.64 4.98 -6.89
CA GLN A 130 12.79 6.19 -6.08
C GLN A 130 13.18 5.88 -4.64
N ALA A 131 12.54 4.89 -4.01
CA ALA A 131 12.88 4.46 -2.65
C ALA A 131 14.35 4.01 -2.58
N SER A 132 14.82 3.23 -3.56
CA SER A 132 16.21 2.77 -3.64
C SER A 132 17.19 3.93 -3.76
N LEU A 133 16.88 4.96 -4.57
CA LEU A 133 17.69 6.18 -4.67
C LEU A 133 17.76 6.96 -3.36
N SER A 134 16.70 6.89 -2.55
CA SER A 134 16.64 7.49 -1.21
C SER A 134 17.22 6.59 -0.09
N GLY A 135 17.85 5.46 -0.44
CA GLY A 135 18.42 4.52 0.54
C GLY A 135 17.37 3.71 1.31
N ILE A 136 16.13 3.65 0.82
CA ILE A 136 15.03 2.92 1.44
C ILE A 136 14.92 1.53 0.76
N PRO A 137 15.12 0.42 1.51
CA PRO A 137 15.31 -0.90 0.90
C PRO A 137 14.03 -1.58 0.44
N ALA A 138 12.85 -1.09 0.83
CA ALA A 138 11.59 -1.73 0.50
C ALA A 138 10.42 -0.73 0.45
N VAL A 139 9.43 -1.06 -0.36
CA VAL A 139 8.19 -0.30 -0.52
C VAL A 139 7.00 -1.21 -0.20
N PHE A 140 6.08 -0.74 0.63
CA PHE A 140 4.83 -1.43 0.93
C PHE A 140 3.65 -0.82 0.18
N VAL A 141 2.75 -1.67 -0.30
CA VAL A 141 1.46 -1.26 -0.87
C VAL A 141 0.42 -2.32 -0.53
N ALA A 142 -0.83 -1.94 -0.37
CA ALA A 142 -1.93 -2.88 -0.24
C ALA A 142 -2.88 -2.77 -1.42
N VAL A 143 -3.39 -3.91 -1.88
CA VAL A 143 -4.40 -4.00 -2.93
C VAL A 143 -5.49 -4.99 -2.53
N PRO A 144 -6.72 -4.85 -3.07
CA PRO A 144 -7.75 -5.87 -2.89
C PRO A 144 -7.23 -7.25 -3.32
N LEU A 145 -7.57 -8.30 -2.57
CA LEU A 145 -7.12 -9.67 -2.87
C LEU A 145 -7.48 -10.09 -4.31
N SER A 146 -8.63 -9.65 -4.83
CA SER A 146 -9.10 -9.92 -6.18
C SER A 146 -8.24 -9.33 -7.31
N GLU A 147 -7.40 -8.34 -7.02
CA GLU A 147 -6.55 -7.67 -8.02
C GLU A 147 -5.09 -8.16 -7.99
N VAL A 148 -4.73 -8.99 -7.01
CA VAL A 148 -3.33 -9.41 -6.75
C VAL A 148 -2.74 -10.11 -7.96
N ASP A 149 -3.38 -11.16 -8.47
CA ASP A 149 -2.80 -11.97 -9.56
C ASP A 149 -2.55 -11.16 -10.83
N ARG A 150 -3.49 -10.26 -11.17
CA ARG A 150 -3.36 -9.36 -12.32
C ARG A 150 -2.19 -8.40 -12.14
N LEU A 151 -2.06 -7.81 -10.96
CA LEU A 151 -0.98 -6.89 -10.65
C LEU A 151 0.38 -7.61 -10.62
N LEU A 152 0.48 -8.74 -9.92
CA LEU A 152 1.71 -9.54 -9.83
C LEU A 152 2.22 -9.95 -11.21
N SER A 153 1.33 -10.33 -12.11
CA SER A 153 1.68 -10.69 -13.50
C SER A 153 2.30 -9.52 -14.28
N ALA A 154 2.09 -8.28 -13.85
CA ALA A 154 2.61 -7.08 -14.48
C ALA A 154 3.86 -6.48 -13.78
N LEU A 155 4.21 -6.92 -12.56
CA LEU A 155 5.32 -6.34 -11.77
C LEU A 155 6.72 -6.72 -12.29
N GLY A 156 6.83 -7.73 -13.16
CA GLY A 156 8.05 -8.08 -13.86
C GLY A 156 9.24 -8.36 -12.94
N GLU A 157 10.20 -7.44 -12.90
CA GLU A 157 11.51 -7.61 -12.27
C GLU A 157 11.55 -7.27 -10.76
N LEU A 158 10.43 -6.94 -10.14
CA LEU A 158 10.40 -6.71 -8.70
C LEU A 158 10.48 -8.04 -7.92
N HIS A 159 11.19 -8.01 -6.80
CA HIS A 159 11.06 -9.04 -5.78
C HIS A 159 9.86 -8.70 -4.89
N VAL A 160 8.92 -9.64 -4.77
CA VAL A 160 7.62 -9.41 -4.10
C VAL A 160 7.43 -10.43 -2.98
N LEU A 161 7.27 -9.93 -1.76
CA LEU A 161 6.75 -10.72 -0.64
C LEU A 161 5.29 -10.34 -0.40
N GLN A 162 4.47 -11.34 -0.08
CA GLN A 162 3.02 -11.21 0.06
C GLN A 162 2.60 -11.52 1.49
N SER A 163 1.71 -10.72 2.06
CA SER A 163 1.09 -10.97 3.36
C SER A 163 -0.41 -10.65 3.31
N GLY A 164 -1.23 -11.66 3.57
CA GLY A 164 -2.68 -11.53 3.60
C GLY A 164 -3.17 -10.75 4.82
N ALA A 165 -4.23 -9.96 4.63
CA ALA A 165 -4.92 -9.31 5.72
C ALA A 165 -6.43 -9.30 5.50
N THR A 166 -7.16 -9.66 6.56
CA THR A 166 -8.63 -9.58 6.59
C THR A 166 -9.07 -8.21 7.09
N VAL A 167 -9.99 -7.58 6.37
CA VAL A 167 -10.66 -6.34 6.76
C VAL A 167 -11.93 -6.69 7.53
N PHE A 168 -12.12 -6.04 8.68
CA PHE A 168 -13.34 -6.15 9.48
C PHE A 168 -14.01 -4.78 9.55
N SER A 169 -15.34 -4.76 9.51
CA SER A 169 -16.12 -3.52 9.55
C SER A 169 -17.47 -3.71 10.23
N HIS A 170 -18.14 -2.61 10.53
CA HIS A 170 -19.54 -2.60 10.96
C HIS A 170 -20.39 -1.80 9.96
N GLY A 171 -21.55 -2.34 9.57
CA GLY A 171 -22.51 -1.66 8.69
C GLY A 171 -22.10 -1.54 7.22
N MET A 172 -20.95 -2.10 6.81
CA MET A 172 -20.49 -2.11 5.42
C MET A 172 -20.84 -3.42 4.73
N GLU A 173 -21.02 -3.37 3.41
CA GLU A 173 -21.27 -4.57 2.61
C GLU A 173 -20.01 -5.46 2.54
N SER A 174 -20.22 -6.76 2.76
CA SER A 174 -19.15 -7.75 2.56
C SER A 174 -18.90 -8.01 1.07
N GLY A 175 -17.68 -8.46 0.74
CA GLY A 175 -17.31 -8.88 -0.61
C GLY A 175 -17.00 -7.72 -1.57
N ARG A 176 -17.02 -6.48 -1.10
CA ARG A 176 -16.51 -5.33 -1.87
C ARG A 176 -14.98 -5.30 -1.85
N ALA A 177 -14.38 -4.75 -2.90
CA ALA A 177 -12.94 -4.47 -2.91
C ALA A 177 -12.60 -3.39 -1.87
N TRP A 178 -11.45 -3.54 -1.20
CA TRP A 178 -10.96 -2.58 -0.21
C TRP A 178 -9.59 -2.05 -0.63
N TRP A 179 -9.53 -0.75 -0.91
CA TRP A 179 -8.31 -0.01 -1.21
C TRP A 179 -7.85 0.70 0.06
N ILE A 180 -6.78 0.21 0.66
CA ILE A 180 -6.28 0.67 1.95
C ILE A 180 -4.83 1.15 1.78
N ASP A 181 -4.54 2.33 2.31
CA ASP A 181 -3.19 2.87 2.35
C ASP A 181 -2.42 2.24 3.51
N THR A 182 -1.37 1.47 3.21
CA THR A 182 -0.53 0.85 4.26
C THR A 182 0.22 1.88 5.12
N ALA A 183 0.29 3.13 4.67
CA ALA A 183 0.81 4.25 5.43
C ALA A 183 -0.10 4.67 6.59
N GLU A 184 -1.37 4.28 6.57
CA GLU A 184 -2.39 4.63 7.58
C GLU A 184 -2.71 3.48 8.55
N ILE A 185 -2.07 2.33 8.37
CA ILE A 185 -2.16 1.17 9.26
C ILE A 185 -1.02 1.23 10.27
#